data_AF-A0A345H8R3-F1
#
_entry.id   AF-A0A345H8R3-F1
#
_cell.length_a   1.000
_cell.length_b   1.000
_cell.length_c   1.000
_cell.angle_alpha   90.00
_cell.angle_beta   90.00
_cell.angle_gamma   90.00
#
_symmetry.space_group_name_H-M   'P 1'
#
loop_
_entity.id
_entity.type
_entity.pdbx_description
1 polymer ?
#
loop_
_entity_poly.entity_id
_entity_poly.type
_entity_poly.pdbx_seq_one_letter_code
_entity_poly.pdbx_strand_id
1 'polypeptide(L)'
;MEDGKSLSERHVKERISLYSRMGNERQYFDIQKLQKSYENRQQATQHNRTQGDLYYAQGVRTGLPHASYETIAYQREQEDHDNRSKLLAQAKAVYNRGHNLSRWLNKEAINTNVSIAPVTPTRQLHKANRLSPYFNAPVTIKRDFNKDIQKDIPR
;
A
#
# COMPACT_ATOMS: atom_id res chain seq x y z
N MET A 1 15.95 1.60 -17.14
CA MET A 1 15.23 1.10 -15.94
C MET A 1 15.94 1.74 -14.76
N GLU A 2 15.23 2.49 -13.89
CA GLU A 2 15.84 3.09 -12.70
C GLU A 2 16.04 1.99 -11.65
N ASP A 3 17.11 1.21 -11.79
CA ASP A 3 17.38 0.04 -10.95
C ASP A 3 18.41 0.31 -9.83
N GLY A 4 18.78 1.58 -9.61
CA GLY A 4 19.83 1.96 -8.65
C GLY A 4 19.43 2.96 -7.57
N LYS A 5 18.20 3.48 -7.56
CA LYS A 5 17.74 4.36 -6.46
C LYS A 5 17.20 3.50 -5.33
N SER A 6 17.81 3.63 -4.15
CA SER A 6 17.25 3.13 -2.89
C SER A 6 15.74 3.41 -2.86
N LEU A 7 14.96 2.34 -2.85
CA LEU A 7 13.51 2.38 -2.91
C LEU A 7 12.98 2.86 -1.56
N SER A 8 12.98 4.16 -1.29
CA SER A 8 12.41 4.69 -0.04
C SER A 8 11.02 4.11 0.24
N GLU A 9 10.73 3.83 1.51
CA GLU A 9 9.44 3.30 1.95
C GLU A 9 8.27 4.15 1.42
N ARG A 10 8.44 5.47 1.38
CA ARG A 10 7.46 6.40 0.82
C ARG A 10 7.17 6.12 -0.66
N HIS A 11 8.22 5.96 -1.47
CA HIS A 11 8.05 5.65 -2.90
C HIS A 11 7.37 4.30 -3.11
N VAL A 12 7.66 3.32 -2.26
CA VAL A 12 7.01 2.01 -2.30
C VAL A 12 5.51 2.14 -2.01
N LYS A 13 5.14 2.89 -0.96
CA LYS A 13 3.75 3.17 -0.60
C LYS A 13 3.00 3.90 -1.71
N GLU A 14 3.62 4.92 -2.31
CA GLU A 14 3.05 5.66 -3.44
C GLU A 14 2.80 4.74 -4.65
N ARG A 15 3.75 3.88 -5.00
CA ARG A 15 3.59 2.93 -6.11
C ARG A 15 2.52 1.87 -5.84
N ILE A 16 2.43 1.36 -4.62
CA ILE A 16 1.39 0.40 -4.23
C ILE A 16 0.01 1.03 -4.31
N SER A 17 -0.13 2.27 -3.80
CA SER A 17 -1.36 3.04 -3.91
C SER A 17 -1.79 3.23 -5.37
N LEU A 18 -0.84 3.52 -6.25
CA LEU A 18 -1.09 3.63 -7.69
C LEU A 18 -1.63 2.31 -8.28
N TYR A 19 -0.96 1.18 -8.03
CA TYR A 19 -1.41 -0.13 -8.52
C TYR A 19 -2.80 -0.51 -7.98
N SER A 20 -3.06 -0.17 -6.72
CA SER A 20 -4.34 -0.41 -6.06
C SER A 20 -5.46 0.42 -6.70
N ARG A 21 -5.21 1.71 -6.99
CA ARG A 21 -6.18 2.63 -7.59
C ARG A 21 -6.47 2.34 -9.07
N MET A 22 -5.46 1.91 -9.82
CA MET A 22 -5.59 1.62 -11.26
C MET A 22 -6.10 0.20 -11.55
N GLY A 23 -6.12 -0.67 -10.55
CA GLY A 23 -6.65 -2.03 -10.67
C GLY A 23 -8.17 -2.08 -10.57
N ASN A 24 -8.73 -3.26 -10.87
CA ASN A 24 -10.13 -3.56 -10.56
C ASN A 24 -10.34 -3.82 -9.06
N GLU A 25 -11.60 -3.90 -8.61
CA GLU A 25 -11.96 -4.07 -7.20
C GLU A 25 -11.27 -5.28 -6.53
N ARG A 26 -11.18 -6.41 -7.23
CA ARG A 26 -10.52 -7.61 -6.70
C ARG A 26 -9.02 -7.39 -6.53
N GLN A 27 -8.37 -6.75 -7.51
CA GLN A 27 -6.95 -6.39 -7.44
C GLN A 27 -6.68 -5.39 -6.32
N TYR A 28 -7.60 -4.44 -6.09
CA TYR A 28 -7.51 -3.52 -4.98
C TYR A 28 -7.38 -4.28 -3.65
N PHE A 29 -8.31 -5.20 -3.38
CA PHE A 29 -8.29 -5.99 -2.13
C PHE A 29 -7.06 -6.89 -2.00
N ASP A 30 -6.62 -7.52 -3.09
CA ASP A 30 -5.44 -8.38 -3.08
C ASP A 30 -4.15 -7.56 -2.82
N ILE A 31 -4.02 -6.37 -3.41
CA ILE A 31 -2.91 -5.45 -3.15
C ILE A 31 -2.96 -4.92 -1.72
N GLN A 32 -4.14 -4.60 -1.18
CA GLN A 32 -4.30 -4.18 0.22
C GLN A 32 -3.89 -5.28 1.20
N LYS A 33 -4.22 -6.55 0.91
CA LYS A 33 -3.75 -7.70 1.71
C LYS A 33 -2.23 -7.81 1.70
N LEU A 34 -1.60 -7.62 0.55
CA LEU A 34 -0.13 -7.62 0.44
C LEU A 34 0.48 -6.50 1.28
N GLN A 35 -0.09 -5.29 1.22
CA GLN A 35 0.36 -4.16 2.02
C GLN A 35 0.25 -4.45 3.53
N LYS A 36 -0.92 -4.93 3.99
CA LYS A 36 -1.13 -5.25 5.40
C LYS A 36 -0.19 -6.36 5.90
N SER A 37 0.04 -7.39 5.08
CA SER A 37 1.00 -8.46 5.40
C SER A 37 2.43 -7.93 5.52
N TYR A 38 2.82 -6.98 4.67
CA TYR A 38 4.11 -6.31 4.80
C TYR A 38 4.22 -5.48 6.08
N GLU A 39 3.21 -4.67 6.40
CA GLU A 39 3.20 -3.86 7.62
C GLU A 39 3.31 -4.72 8.89
N ASN A 40 2.57 -5.83 8.95
CA ASN A 40 2.67 -6.79 10.06
C ASN A 40 4.09 -7.38 10.20
N ARG A 41 4.72 -7.74 9.07
CA ARG A 41 6.10 -8.25 9.07
C ARG A 41 7.08 -7.18 9.53
N GLN A 42 6.92 -5.94 9.10
CA GLN A 42 7.76 -4.83 9.53
C GLN A 42 7.66 -4.55 11.03
N GLN A 43 6.44 -4.62 11.59
CA GLN A 43 6.25 -4.52 13.05
C GLN A 43 6.97 -5.64 13.81
N ALA A 44 6.87 -6.89 13.34
CA ALA A 44 7.57 -8.01 13.95
C ALA A 44 9.10 -7.87 13.85
N THR A 45 9.62 -7.46 12.68
CA THR A 45 11.04 -7.18 12.49
C THR A 45 11.51 -6.07 13.43
N GLN A 46 10.75 -4.98 13.56
CA GLN A 46 11.09 -3.88 14.46
C GLN A 46 11.12 -4.34 15.92
N HIS A 47 10.18 -5.18 16.34
CA HIS A 47 10.19 -5.77 17.67
C HIS A 47 11.47 -6.58 17.92
N ASN A 48 11.85 -7.44 16.97
CA ASN A 48 13.08 -8.23 17.06
C ASN A 48 14.34 -7.35 17.08
N ARG A 49 14.37 -6.26 16.29
CA ARG A 49 15.46 -5.30 16.27
C ARG A 49 15.62 -4.61 17.63
N THR A 50 14.53 -4.16 18.24
CA THR A 50 14.56 -3.56 19.59
C THR A 50 15.15 -4.51 20.62
N GLN A 51 14.75 -5.79 20.60
CA GLN A 51 15.32 -6.80 21.50
C GLN A 51 16.80 -7.06 21.19
N GLY A 52 17.15 -7.17 19.91
CA GLY A 52 18.53 -7.33 19.46
C GLY A 52 19.44 -6.17 19.87
N ASP A 53 18.95 -4.94 19.84
CA ASP A 53 19.69 -3.74 20.25
C ASP A 53 19.97 -3.73 21.75
N LEU A 54 19.03 -4.24 22.57
CA LEU A 54 19.24 -4.41 24.01
C LEU A 54 20.35 -5.44 24.29
N TYR A 55 20.30 -6.60 23.63
CA TYR A 55 21.34 -7.62 23.77
C TYR A 55 22.70 -7.16 23.24
N TYR A 56 22.72 -6.43 22.14
CA TYR A 56 23.93 -5.81 21.61
C TYR A 56 24.54 -4.87 22.64
N ALA A 57 23.76 -3.94 23.20
CA ALA A 57 24.24 -3.00 24.22
C ALA A 57 24.74 -3.71 25.48
N GLN A 58 24.07 -4.77 25.92
CA GLN A 58 24.54 -5.58 27.04
C GLN A 58 25.86 -6.28 26.72
N GLY A 59 25.98 -6.88 25.54
CA GLY A 59 27.20 -7.56 25.10
C GLY A 59 28.40 -6.62 24.99
N VAL A 60 28.18 -5.40 24.47
CA VAL A 60 29.20 -4.34 24.44
C VAL A 60 29.67 -4.01 25.85
N ARG A 61 28.74 -3.86 26.82
CA ARG A 61 29.09 -3.56 28.22
C ARG A 61 29.87 -4.68 28.89
N THR A 62 29.60 -5.94 28.55
CA THR A 62 30.32 -7.09 29.10
C THR A 62 31.61 -7.43 28.35
N GLY A 63 31.99 -6.63 27.34
CA GLY A 63 33.20 -6.83 26.55
C GLY A 63 33.14 -8.06 25.64
N LEU A 64 31.94 -8.53 25.30
CA LEU A 64 31.79 -9.63 24.35
C LEU A 64 32.16 -9.18 22.93
N PRO A 65 32.77 -10.06 22.11
CA PRO A 65 33.00 -9.76 20.71
C PRO A 65 31.70 -9.39 20.01
N HIS A 66 31.70 -8.26 19.31
CA HIS A 66 30.52 -7.74 18.63
C HIS A 66 30.88 -7.19 17.26
N ALA A 67 29.95 -7.28 16.32
CA ALA A 67 30.06 -6.57 15.05
C ALA A 67 30.01 -5.05 15.28
N SER A 68 30.53 -4.28 14.32
CA SER A 68 30.37 -2.83 14.35
C SER A 68 28.90 -2.46 14.17
N TYR A 69 28.46 -1.37 14.80
CA TYR A 69 27.11 -0.87 14.64
C TYR A 69 26.79 -0.55 13.17
N GLU A 70 27.75 0.01 12.43
CA GLU A 70 27.61 0.35 11.01
C GLU A 70 27.34 -0.89 10.15
N THR A 71 28.03 -2.00 10.42
CA THR A 71 27.79 -3.27 9.72
C THR A 71 26.37 -3.77 9.96
N ILE A 72 25.88 -3.70 11.20
CA ILE A 72 24.52 -4.12 11.56
C ILE A 72 23.49 -3.21 10.88
N ALA A 73 23.70 -1.90 10.91
CA ALA A 73 22.82 -0.93 10.28
C ALA A 73 22.73 -1.12 8.76
N TYR A 74 23.87 -1.36 8.10
CA TYR A 74 23.93 -1.64 6.67
C TYR A 74 23.16 -2.92 6.31
N GLN A 75 23.37 -4.01 7.06
CA GLN A 75 22.64 -5.26 6.85
C GLN A 75 21.13 -5.08 6.98
N ARG A 76 20.68 -4.34 8.01
CA ARG A 76 19.26 -4.02 8.19
C ARG A 76 18.67 -3.23 7.03
N GLU A 77 19.38 -2.22 6.52
CA GLU A 77 18.92 -1.43 5.38
C GLU A 77 18.82 -2.29 4.10
N GLN A 78 19.78 -3.20 3.89
CA GLN A 78 19.77 -4.12 2.76
C GLN A 78 18.54 -5.06 2.83
N GLU A 79 18.28 -5.65 3.99
CA GLU A 79 17.09 -6.48 4.20
C GLU A 79 15.79 -5.69 3.97
N ASP A 80 15.74 -4.45 4.44
CA ASP A 80 14.57 -3.58 4.25
C ASP A 80 14.41 -3.22 2.78
N HIS A 81 15.50 -3.01 2.04
CA HIS A 81 15.47 -2.81 0.59
C HIS A 81 14.90 -4.03 -0.14
N ASP A 82 15.39 -5.23 0.16
CA ASP A 82 14.94 -6.47 -0.46
C ASP A 82 13.46 -6.73 -0.19
N ASN A 83 13.01 -6.47 1.04
CA ASN A 83 11.61 -6.58 1.43
C ASN A 83 10.71 -5.60 0.66
N ARG A 84 11.15 -4.34 0.50
CA ARG A 84 10.45 -3.32 -0.28
C ARG A 84 10.36 -3.69 -1.76
N SER A 85 11.46 -4.16 -2.34
CA SER A 85 11.54 -4.62 -3.73
C SER A 85 10.62 -5.81 -3.98
N LYS A 86 10.61 -6.79 -3.06
CA LYS A 86 9.72 -7.97 -3.13
C LYS A 86 8.25 -7.57 -3.08
N LEU A 87 7.87 -6.65 -2.20
CA LEU A 87 6.49 -6.15 -2.12
C LEU A 87 6.06 -5.48 -3.43
N LEU A 88 6.89 -4.62 -4.00
CA LEU A 88 6.60 -3.97 -5.29
C LEU A 88 6.46 -4.98 -6.42
N ALA A 89 7.33 -5.99 -6.47
CA ALA A 89 7.23 -7.05 -7.46
C ALA A 89 5.91 -7.82 -7.35
N GLN A 90 5.50 -8.17 -6.13
CA GLN A 90 4.22 -8.86 -5.86
C GLN A 90 3.02 -7.98 -6.25
N ALA A 91 2.99 -6.72 -5.84
CA ALA A 91 1.91 -5.80 -6.18
C ALA A 91 1.80 -5.57 -7.70
N LYS A 92 2.95 -5.39 -8.38
CA LYS A 92 3.01 -5.28 -9.85
C LYS A 92 2.50 -6.55 -10.53
N ALA A 93 2.83 -7.74 -10.03
CA ALA A 93 2.34 -9.00 -10.57
C ALA A 93 0.81 -9.13 -10.45
N VAL A 94 0.24 -8.75 -9.31
CA VAL A 94 -1.22 -8.72 -9.11
C VAL A 94 -1.89 -7.74 -10.07
N TYR A 95 -1.33 -6.54 -10.23
CA TYR A 95 -1.81 -5.54 -11.18
C TYR A 95 -1.76 -6.06 -12.64
N ASN A 96 -0.62 -6.59 -13.06
CA ASN A 96 -0.43 -7.10 -14.42
C ASN A 96 -1.35 -8.28 -14.73
N ARG A 97 -1.61 -9.17 -13.75
CA ARG A 97 -2.48 -10.33 -13.94
C ARG A 97 -3.89 -9.92 -14.36
N GLY A 98 -4.53 -8.99 -13.65
CA GLY A 98 -5.88 -8.55 -14.01
C GLY A 98 -5.92 -7.62 -15.22
N HIS A 99 -4.85 -6.85 -15.48
CA HIS A 99 -4.77 -6.02 -16.68
C HIS A 99 -4.60 -6.86 -17.95
N ASN A 100 -3.78 -7.91 -17.91
CA ASN A 100 -3.61 -8.84 -19.02
C ASN A 100 -4.87 -9.69 -19.27
N LEU A 101 -5.56 -10.12 -18.21
CA LEU A 101 -6.83 -10.85 -18.33
C LEU A 101 -7.91 -9.98 -19.00
N SER A 102 -8.01 -8.71 -18.59
CA SER A 102 -8.97 -7.75 -19.17
C SER A 102 -8.66 -7.47 -20.65
N ARG A 103 -7.38 -7.35 -21.01
CA ARG A 103 -6.99 -7.19 -22.43
C ARG A 103 -7.28 -8.44 -23.24
N TRP A 104 -7.02 -9.64 -22.71
CA TRP A 104 -7.28 -10.90 -23.41
C TRP A 104 -8.78 -11.12 -23.65
N LEU A 105 -9.62 -10.95 -22.63
CA LEU A 105 -11.09 -11.06 -22.76
C LEU A 105 -11.66 -10.05 -23.77
N ASN A 106 -11.18 -8.81 -23.74
CA ASN A 106 -11.60 -7.81 -24.73
C ASN A 106 -11.11 -8.14 -26.15
N LYS A 107 -9.96 -8.82 -26.31
CA LYS A 107 -9.42 -9.19 -27.62
C LYS A 107 -10.20 -10.36 -28.23
N GLU A 108 -10.68 -11.30 -27.43
CA GLU A 108 -11.55 -12.39 -27.90
C GLU A 108 -12.94 -11.88 -28.30
N ALA A 109 -13.50 -10.92 -27.55
CA ALA A 109 -14.78 -10.29 -27.89
C ALA A 109 -14.76 -9.53 -29.24
N ILE A 110 -13.60 -9.02 -29.67
CA ILE A 110 -13.43 -8.33 -30.97
C ILE A 110 -13.29 -9.33 -32.13
N ASN A 111 -12.81 -10.55 -31.89
CA ASN A 111 -12.59 -11.56 -32.93
C ASN A 111 -13.82 -12.43 -33.21
N THR A 112 -14.80 -12.46 -32.31
CA THR A 112 -16.11 -13.03 -32.61
C THR A 112 -16.97 -11.98 -33.31
N ASN A 113 -16.90 -11.94 -34.64
CA ASN A 113 -17.92 -11.33 -35.50
C ASN A 113 -19.25 -12.10 -35.40
N VAL A 114 -19.86 -12.14 -34.22
CA VAL A 114 -21.30 -12.24 -34.08
C VAL A 114 -21.75 -10.80 -33.86
N SER A 115 -22.35 -10.21 -34.88
CA SER A 115 -23.05 -8.92 -34.78
C SER A 115 -24.15 -9.06 -33.73
N ILE A 116 -23.82 -8.80 -32.46
CA ILE A 116 -24.81 -8.45 -31.47
C ILE A 116 -25.23 -7.04 -31.87
N ALA A 117 -26.41 -6.94 -32.50
CA ALA A 117 -27.04 -5.67 -32.79
C ALA A 117 -26.92 -4.76 -31.55
N PRO A 118 -26.65 -3.45 -31.70
CA PRO A 118 -26.56 -2.55 -30.57
C PRO A 118 -27.88 -2.64 -29.80
N VAL A 119 -27.86 -3.33 -28.66
CA VAL A 119 -29.01 -3.39 -27.79
C VAL A 119 -29.14 -1.99 -27.24
N THR A 120 -30.06 -1.22 -27.81
CA THR A 120 -30.54 0.04 -27.27
C THR A 120 -30.78 -0.20 -25.79
N PRO A 121 -30.22 0.60 -24.88
CA PRO A 121 -30.42 0.40 -23.45
C PRO A 121 -31.89 0.69 -23.14
N THR A 122 -32.75 -0.33 -23.21
CA THR A 122 -34.08 -0.28 -22.62
C THR A 122 -33.86 -0.17 -21.13
N ARG A 123 -34.01 1.06 -20.63
CA ARG A 123 -33.91 1.49 -19.25
C ARG A 123 -34.92 0.71 -18.41
N GLN A 124 -34.59 -0.52 -18.01
CA GLN A 124 -35.25 -1.18 -16.89
C GLN A 124 -34.53 -0.77 -15.62
N LEU A 125 -35.16 0.18 -14.94
CA LEU A 125 -34.73 0.80 -13.70
C LEU A 125 -34.83 -0.23 -12.56
N HIS A 126 -33.91 -1.19 -12.52
CA HIS A 126 -33.74 -1.99 -11.31
C HIS A 126 -33.07 -1.11 -10.25
N LYS A 127 -33.83 -0.86 -9.18
CA LYS A 127 -33.46 -0.05 -8.02
C LYS A 127 -32.02 -0.38 -7.61
N ALA A 128 -31.13 0.60 -7.82
CA ALA A 128 -29.77 0.53 -7.32
C ALA A 128 -29.81 0.33 -5.81
N ASN A 129 -29.22 -0.76 -5.34
CA ASN A 129 -28.82 -0.87 -3.94
C ASN A 129 -27.95 0.34 -3.64
N ARG A 130 -28.45 1.21 -2.76
CA ARG A 130 -27.79 2.44 -2.34
C ARG A 130 -26.40 2.08 -1.83
N LEU A 131 -25.37 2.49 -2.58
CA LEU A 131 -24.01 2.58 -2.05
C LEU A 131 -24.06 3.41 -0.76
N SER A 132 -23.35 2.96 0.28
CA SER A 132 -23.39 3.59 1.59
C SER A 132 -23.02 5.08 1.49
N PRO A 133 -23.62 5.96 2.32
CA PRO A 133 -23.40 7.41 2.25
C PRO A 133 -21.95 7.82 2.53
N TYR A 134 -21.10 6.88 2.96
CA TYR A 134 -19.69 7.11 3.26
C TYR A 134 -18.79 7.19 2.02
N PHE A 135 -19.25 6.79 0.83
CA PHE A 135 -18.41 6.73 -0.36
C PHE A 135 -18.30 8.04 -1.15
N ASN A 136 -19.20 9.01 -0.93
CA ASN A 136 -19.26 10.24 -1.72
C ASN A 136 -19.35 11.53 -0.89
N ALA A 137 -18.96 11.51 0.39
CA ALA A 137 -18.80 12.76 1.13
C ALA A 137 -17.48 13.43 0.72
N PRO A 138 -17.48 14.61 0.06
CA PRO A 138 -16.25 15.37 -0.11
C PRO A 138 -15.72 15.73 1.28
N VAL A 139 -14.47 15.38 1.56
CA VAL A 139 -13.79 15.82 2.78
C VAL A 139 -13.56 17.34 2.66
N THR A 140 -14.53 18.14 3.11
CA THR A 140 -14.32 19.56 3.36
C THR A 140 -13.48 19.70 4.61
N ILE A 141 -12.16 19.86 4.43
CA ILE A 141 -11.28 20.32 5.50
C ILE A 141 -11.61 21.79 5.74
N LYS A 142 -12.48 22.06 6.72
CA LYS A 142 -12.61 23.41 7.26
C LYS A 142 -11.34 23.70 8.07
N ARG A 143 -10.46 24.54 7.53
CA ARG A 143 -9.39 25.18 8.31
C ARG A 143 -10.01 26.32 9.11
N ASP A 144 -10.52 26.00 10.29
CA ASP A 144 -10.80 27.02 11.29
C ASP A 144 -9.63 27.05 12.27
N PHE A 145 -8.58 27.78 11.84
CA PHE A 145 -7.57 28.28 12.77
C PHE A 145 -8.21 29.40 13.59
N ASN A 146 -8.11 29.27 14.92
CA ASN A 146 -8.19 30.34 15.91
C ASN A 146 -9.56 31.01 16.11
N LYS A 147 -10.26 30.55 17.15
CA LYS A 147 -11.04 31.36 18.10
C LYS A 147 -11.47 30.41 19.20
N ASP A 148 -10.80 30.49 20.35
CA ASP A 148 -11.34 30.26 21.70
C ASP A 148 -10.19 30.18 22.71
N ILE A 149 -9.49 31.31 22.87
CA ILE A 149 -8.84 31.64 24.13
C ILE A 149 -9.38 33.01 24.50
N GLN A 150 -10.57 33.07 25.10
CA GLN A 150 -10.90 34.11 26.09
C GLN A 150 -12.07 33.65 26.98
N LYS A 151 -11.81 33.74 28.28
CA LYS A 151 -12.74 33.80 29.44
C LYS A 151 -13.29 32.47 29.95
N ASP A 152 -12.72 32.01 31.07
CA ASP A 152 -13.37 32.17 32.36
C ASP A 152 -12.34 32.09 33.50
N ILE A 153 -12.21 33.18 34.26
CA ILE A 153 -11.52 33.23 35.57
C ILE A 153 -12.65 33.44 36.58
N PRO A 154 -12.97 32.49 37.46
CA PRO A 154 -13.81 32.76 38.61
C PRO A 154 -13.00 33.47 39.70
N ARG A 155 -13.59 34.52 40.27
CA ARG A 155 -13.11 35.23 41.46
C ARG A 155 -13.24 34.38 42.71
#